data_AF-A0A954H1A6-F1
#
_entry.id   AF-A0A954H1A6-F1
#
_cell.length_a   1.000
_cell.length_b   1.000
_cell.length_c   1.000
_cell.angle_alpha   90.00
_cell.angle_beta   90.00
_cell.angle_gamma   90.00
#
_symmetry.space_group_name_H-M   'P 1'
#
loop_
_entity.id
_entity.type
_entity.pdbx_description
1 polymer ?
#
loop_
_entity_poly.entity_id
_entity_poly.type
_entity_poly.pdbx_seq_one_letter_code
_entity_poly.pdbx_strand_id
1 'polypeptide(L)'
;MNPAIPGMALTALPNALSMGASVLRSVGQGLQELKNHQKNLQAEKAATGFESVFISMMLKEMRQTQSGEGLFAGDKSDTFGGMFDMMMGQHMADAGGIGLSRFLTSAGIGQAGADDAELVRSGNSVSAAIAAYQTSNR
;
A
#
# COMPACT_ATOMS: atom_id res chain seq x y z
N MET A 1 -66.07 45.04 -9.08
CA MET A 1 -64.64 45.16 -9.42
C MET A 1 -63.81 44.63 -8.27
N ASN A 2 -62.89 43.70 -8.53
CA ASN A 2 -61.95 43.13 -7.57
C ASN A 2 -60.52 43.48 -8.01
N PRO A 3 -59.66 44.03 -7.13
CA PRO A 3 -58.21 44.01 -7.36
C PRO A 3 -57.43 43.22 -6.30
N ALA A 4 -56.86 42.10 -6.76
CA ALA A 4 -55.56 41.49 -6.47
C ALA A 4 -54.90 41.60 -5.08
N ILE A 5 -54.64 40.43 -4.46
CA ILE A 5 -53.55 40.17 -3.50
C ILE A 5 -52.43 39.39 -4.27
N PRO A 6 -51.26 39.05 -3.68
CA PRO A 6 -50.00 39.79 -3.49
C PRO A 6 -48.80 39.23 -4.31
N GLY A 7 -47.77 40.04 -4.57
CA GLY A 7 -46.50 39.57 -5.15
C GLY A 7 -45.44 39.25 -4.10
N MET A 8 -45.41 38.00 -3.60
CA MET A 8 -44.20 37.42 -2.98
C MET A 8 -43.29 36.91 -4.11
N ALA A 9 -42.11 37.52 -4.30
CA ALA A 9 -41.10 36.99 -5.20
C ALA A 9 -40.56 35.66 -4.64
N LEU A 10 -40.94 34.61 -5.34
CA LEU A 10 -40.67 33.21 -5.09
C LEU A 10 -39.22 32.86 -5.48
N THR A 11 -38.62 31.97 -4.69
CA THR A 11 -37.53 31.04 -5.02
C THR A 11 -36.10 31.56 -5.19
N ALA A 12 -35.34 31.44 -4.11
CA ALA A 12 -34.02 30.81 -4.20
C ALA A 12 -34.19 29.39 -4.75
N LEU A 13 -33.56 29.08 -5.89
CA LEU A 13 -33.36 27.72 -6.36
C LEU A 13 -31.89 27.34 -6.09
N PRO A 14 -31.62 26.44 -5.13
CA PRO A 14 -30.28 25.90 -4.95
C PRO A 14 -29.93 24.97 -6.12
N ASN A 15 -28.67 25.05 -6.50
CA ASN A 15 -28.00 24.38 -7.60
C ASN A 15 -28.00 22.83 -7.47
N ALA A 16 -29.09 22.19 -7.90
CA ALA A 16 -29.23 20.71 -7.88
C ALA A 16 -28.21 19.98 -8.76
N LEU A 17 -27.67 20.63 -9.81
CA LEU A 17 -26.67 20.05 -10.71
C LEU A 17 -25.28 19.92 -10.03
N SER A 18 -24.96 20.81 -9.09
CA SER A 18 -23.69 20.75 -8.34
C SER A 18 -23.63 19.62 -7.31
N MET A 19 -24.78 19.14 -6.84
CA MET A 19 -24.86 18.11 -5.82
C MET A 19 -24.50 16.72 -6.38
N GLY A 20 -24.89 16.42 -7.63
CA GLY A 20 -24.47 15.20 -8.33
C GLY A 20 -22.97 15.17 -8.65
N ALA A 21 -22.40 16.30 -9.07
CA ALA A 21 -20.97 16.40 -9.38
C ALA A 21 -20.07 16.32 -8.13
N SER A 22 -20.53 16.82 -6.98
CA SER A 22 -19.80 16.73 -5.71
C SER A 22 -19.83 15.32 -5.12
N VAL A 23 -20.95 14.60 -5.24
CA VAL A 23 -21.03 13.17 -4.87
C VAL A 23 -20.07 12.33 -5.72
N LEU A 24 -20.07 12.49 -7.04
CA LEU A 24 -19.15 11.76 -7.92
C LEU A 24 -17.67 12.06 -7.61
N ARG A 25 -17.34 13.31 -7.30
CA ARG A 25 -15.97 13.70 -6.90
C ARG A 25 -15.57 13.09 -5.56
N SER A 26 -16.47 13.08 -4.58
CA SER A 26 -16.22 12.46 -3.27
C SER A 26 -16.02 10.95 -3.35
N VAL A 27 -16.77 10.26 -4.23
CA VAL A 27 -16.59 8.83 -4.52
C VAL A 27 -15.24 8.58 -5.20
N GLY A 28 -14.84 9.44 -6.16
CA GLY A 28 -13.52 9.37 -6.79
C GLY A 28 -12.36 9.59 -5.81
N GLN A 29 -12.49 10.57 -4.90
CA GLN A 29 -11.51 10.83 -3.83
C GLN A 29 -11.41 9.65 -2.86
N GLY A 30 -12.54 9.10 -2.41
CA GLY A 30 -12.56 7.93 -1.54
C GLY A 30 -11.90 6.70 -2.18
N LEU A 31 -12.10 6.47 -3.47
CA LEU A 31 -11.43 5.37 -4.19
C LEU A 31 -9.90 5.56 -4.23
N GLN A 32 -9.44 6.80 -4.39
CA GLN A 32 -8.02 7.11 -4.45
C GLN A 32 -7.35 6.96 -3.06
N GLU A 33 -8.04 7.35 -1.99
CA GLU A 33 -7.62 7.11 -0.61
C GLU A 33 -7.53 5.61 -0.29
N LEU A 34 -8.51 4.81 -0.73
CA LEU A 34 -8.47 3.35 -0.56
C LEU A 34 -7.28 2.72 -1.29
N LYS A 35 -6.98 3.15 -2.52
CA LYS A 35 -5.81 2.68 -3.29
C LYS A 35 -4.50 3.02 -2.56
N ASN A 36 -4.39 4.23 -2.02
CA ASN A 36 -3.20 4.65 -1.25
C ASN A 36 -3.06 3.88 0.06
N HIS A 37 -4.16 3.65 0.78
CA HIS A 37 -4.16 2.82 1.99
C HIS A 37 -3.72 1.39 1.68
N GLN A 38 -4.23 0.77 0.62
CA GLN A 38 -3.79 -0.55 0.20
C GLN A 38 -2.31 -0.61 -0.19
N LYS A 39 -1.77 0.43 -0.85
CA LYS A 39 -0.34 0.53 -1.15
C LYS A 39 0.50 0.57 0.14
N ASN A 40 0.09 1.39 1.12
CA ASN A 40 0.79 1.49 2.40
C ASN A 40 0.81 0.15 3.16
N LEU A 41 -0.31 -0.58 3.17
CA LEU A 41 -0.38 -1.90 3.79
C LEU A 41 0.55 -2.93 3.12
N GLN A 42 0.72 -2.84 1.79
CA GLN A 42 1.65 -3.73 1.09
C GLN A 42 3.12 -3.39 1.39
N ALA A 43 3.45 -2.10 1.46
CA ALA A 43 4.77 -1.64 1.87
C ALA A 43 5.12 -2.06 3.31
N GLU A 44 4.17 -1.97 4.23
CA GLU A 44 4.35 -2.41 5.62
C GLU A 44 4.57 -3.91 5.73
N LYS A 45 3.80 -4.71 4.99
CA LYS A 45 4.00 -6.18 4.93
C LYS A 45 5.36 -6.56 4.37
N ALA A 46 5.79 -5.91 3.29
CA ALA A 46 7.10 -6.14 2.71
C ALA A 46 8.21 -5.78 3.70
N ALA A 47 8.10 -4.62 4.36
CA ALA A 47 9.06 -4.15 5.35
C ALA A 47 9.15 -5.10 6.57
N THR A 48 8.01 -5.64 7.03
CA THR A 48 7.95 -6.66 8.09
C THR A 48 8.65 -7.96 7.66
N GLY A 49 8.48 -8.39 6.40
CA GLY A 49 9.18 -9.54 5.85
C GLY A 49 10.70 -9.34 5.73
N PHE A 50 11.17 -8.13 5.42
CA PHE A 50 12.60 -7.83 5.48
C PHE A 50 13.15 -7.89 6.91
N GLU A 51 12.38 -7.37 7.88
CA GLU A 51 12.75 -7.44 9.29
C GLU A 51 12.80 -8.88 9.81
N SER A 52 11.89 -9.76 9.39
CA SER A 52 11.92 -11.18 9.79
C SER A 52 13.17 -11.90 9.32
N VAL A 53 13.59 -11.66 8.07
CA VAL A 53 14.85 -12.20 7.52
C VAL A 53 16.05 -11.66 8.29
N PHE A 54 16.05 -10.36 8.61
CA PHE A 54 17.12 -9.74 9.38
C PHE A 54 17.25 -10.35 10.79
N ILE A 55 16.14 -10.49 11.51
CA ILE A 55 16.12 -11.11 12.84
C ILE A 55 16.56 -12.58 12.74
N SER A 56 16.09 -13.31 11.72
CA SER A 56 16.52 -14.70 11.49
C SER A 56 18.04 -14.79 11.30
N MET A 57 18.64 -13.86 10.56
CA MET A 57 20.10 -13.80 10.40
C MET A 57 20.80 -13.45 11.71
N MET A 58 20.27 -12.50 12.48
CA MET A 58 20.83 -12.15 13.79
C MET A 58 20.82 -13.34 14.74
N LEU A 59 19.69 -14.08 14.82
CA LEU A 59 19.57 -15.28 15.65
C LEU A 59 20.55 -16.38 15.21
N LYS A 60 20.73 -16.54 13.91
CA LYS A 60 21.73 -17.45 13.34
C LYS A 60 23.16 -17.07 13.78
N GLU A 61 23.55 -15.80 13.63
CA GLU A 61 24.88 -15.32 14.06
C GLU A 61 25.07 -15.45 15.58
N MET A 62 24.02 -15.20 16.37
CA MET A 62 24.03 -15.45 17.82
C MET A 62 24.23 -16.93 18.15
N ARG A 63 23.57 -17.85 17.44
CA ARG A 63 23.80 -19.30 17.62
C ARG A 63 25.23 -19.69 17.22
N GLN A 64 25.73 -19.16 16.11
CA GLN A 64 27.07 -19.45 15.62
C GLN A 64 28.16 -18.95 16.58
N THR A 65 27.95 -17.78 17.20
CA THR A 65 28.86 -17.23 18.22
C THR A 65 28.80 -17.98 19.56
N GLN A 66 27.62 -18.46 19.97
CA GLN A 66 27.47 -19.28 21.18
C GLN A 66 28.09 -20.67 21.04
N SER A 67 28.24 -21.19 19.81
CA SER A 67 28.79 -22.52 19.52
C SER A 67 30.32 -22.65 19.65
N GLY A 68 30.98 -21.67 20.28
CA GLY A 68 32.43 -21.69 20.56
C GLY A 68 32.90 -22.88 21.40
N GLU A 69 32.02 -23.52 22.19
CA GLU A 69 32.30 -24.75 22.93
C GLU A 69 31.04 -25.65 22.86
N GLY A 70 31.20 -26.87 22.35
CA GLY A 70 30.14 -27.71 21.78
C GLY A 70 28.91 -28.02 22.65
N LEU A 71 27.77 -28.16 21.97
CA LEU A 71 26.56 -28.91 22.39
C LEU A 71 25.70 -29.36 21.17
N PHE A 72 25.89 -28.70 20.01
CA PHE A 72 25.10 -28.88 18.79
C PHE A 72 25.98 -29.07 17.53
N ALA A 73 27.18 -29.63 17.68
CA ALA A 73 28.09 -29.81 16.55
C ALA A 73 27.56 -30.85 15.55
N GLY A 74 27.15 -30.40 14.36
CA GLY A 74 26.80 -31.25 13.21
C GLY A 74 25.65 -30.71 12.34
N ASP A 75 25.67 -31.04 11.04
CA ASP A 75 24.75 -30.53 10.00
C ASP A 75 23.24 -30.61 10.33
N LYS A 76 22.86 -31.62 11.11
CA LYS A 76 21.46 -31.81 11.53
C LYS A 76 21.01 -30.69 12.47
N SER A 77 21.87 -30.25 13.38
CA SER A 77 21.53 -29.18 14.32
C SER A 77 21.41 -27.83 13.64
N ASP A 78 22.17 -27.59 12.58
CA ASP A 78 22.04 -26.36 11.78
C ASP A 78 20.73 -26.32 11.00
N THR A 79 20.22 -27.48 10.57
CA THR A 79 18.92 -27.55 9.90
C THR A 79 17.78 -27.21 10.86
N PHE A 80 17.75 -27.83 12.05
CA PHE A 80 16.74 -27.52 13.08
C PHE A 80 16.89 -26.10 13.63
N GLY A 81 18.12 -25.64 13.83
CA GLY A 81 18.42 -24.26 14.24
C GLY A 81 17.98 -23.24 13.21
N GLY A 82 18.21 -23.48 11.92
CA GLY A 82 17.74 -22.61 10.84
C GLY A 82 16.22 -22.52 10.75
N MET A 83 15.50 -23.63 10.95
CA MET A 83 14.02 -23.60 11.04
C MET A 83 13.54 -22.82 12.26
N PHE A 84 14.22 -22.99 13.40
CA PHE A 84 13.92 -22.24 14.62
C PHE A 84 14.14 -20.74 14.41
N ASP A 85 15.29 -20.34 13.85
CA ASP A 85 15.58 -18.92 13.56
C ASP A 85 14.54 -18.32 12.63
N MET A 86 14.11 -19.04 11.60
CA MET A 86 13.12 -18.57 10.65
C MET A 86 11.75 -18.39 11.29
N MET A 87 11.27 -19.38 12.06
CA MET A 87 10.00 -19.24 12.78
C MET A 87 10.06 -18.13 13.81
N MET A 88 11.18 -17.99 14.51
CA MET A 88 11.32 -17.01 15.57
C MET A 88 11.51 -15.60 15.01
N GLY A 89 12.27 -15.44 13.92
CA GLY A 89 12.40 -14.18 13.20
C GLY A 89 11.06 -13.70 12.64
N GLN A 90 10.24 -14.61 12.09
CA GLN A 90 8.88 -14.29 11.64
C GLN A 90 7.99 -13.88 12.82
N HIS A 91 7.97 -14.67 13.89
CA HIS A 91 7.16 -14.37 15.08
C HIS A 91 7.55 -13.03 15.72
N MET A 92 8.86 -12.73 15.82
CA MET A 92 9.33 -11.47 16.37
C MET A 92 8.99 -10.28 15.47
N ALA A 93 9.16 -10.40 14.15
CA ALA A 93 8.77 -9.34 13.22
C ALA A 93 7.27 -9.05 13.28
N ASP A 94 6.43 -10.09 13.33
CA ASP A 94 4.97 -9.96 13.44
C ASP A 94 4.54 -9.34 14.79
N ALA A 95 5.29 -9.61 15.87
CA ALA A 95 5.07 -9.00 17.19
C ALA A 95 5.56 -7.54 17.30
N GLY A 96 6.12 -6.97 16.24
CA GLY A 96 6.60 -5.59 16.19
C GLY A 96 8.12 -5.43 16.19
N GLY A 97 8.87 -6.54 16.23
CA GLY A 97 10.29 -6.63 15.94
C GLY A 97 11.18 -5.66 16.70
N ILE A 98 12.22 -5.20 16.00
CA ILE A 98 13.16 -4.17 16.45
C ILE A 98 12.78 -2.77 15.93
N GLY A 99 11.74 -2.69 15.09
CA GLY A 99 11.24 -1.44 14.50
C GLY A 99 11.87 -1.10 13.15
N LEU A 100 12.60 -2.03 12.53
CA LEU A 100 13.23 -1.81 11.22
C LEU A 100 12.19 -1.63 10.12
N SER A 101 11.10 -2.40 10.17
CA SER A 101 9.98 -2.28 9.22
C SER A 101 9.42 -0.85 9.14
N ARG A 102 9.20 -0.21 10.30
CA ARG A 102 8.75 1.19 10.37
C ARG A 102 9.76 2.15 9.76
N PHE A 103 11.05 1.94 10.04
CA PHE A 103 12.10 2.75 9.44
C PHE A 103 12.08 2.64 7.91
N LEU A 104 12.02 1.43 7.35
CA LEU A 104 11.99 1.18 5.90
C LEU A 104 10.75 1.82 5.24
N THR A 105 9.58 1.72 5.86
CA THR A 105 8.36 2.37 5.37
C THR A 105 8.46 3.90 5.44
N SER A 106 9.04 4.44 6.51
CA SER A 106 9.23 5.88 6.71
C SER A 106 10.29 6.50 5.78
N ALA A 107 11.35 5.75 5.47
CA ALA A 107 12.42 6.18 4.57
C ALA A 107 11.99 6.19 3.09
N GLY A 108 10.75 5.79 2.78
CA GLY A 108 10.20 5.82 1.43
C GLY A 108 10.60 4.61 0.58
N ILE A 109 11.29 3.61 1.14
CA ILE A 109 11.69 2.39 0.41
C ILE A 109 10.45 1.59 -0.04
N GLY A 110 9.34 1.70 0.70
CA GLY A 110 8.05 1.14 0.29
C GLY A 110 7.22 1.99 -0.70
N GLN A 111 7.60 3.24 -0.91
CA GLN A 111 6.89 4.17 -1.82
C GLN A 111 7.54 4.22 -3.21
N ALA A 112 8.85 3.96 -3.31
CA ALA A 112 9.61 4.06 -4.55
C ALA A 112 9.39 2.90 -5.56
N GLY A 113 8.86 1.75 -5.13
CA GLY A 113 8.67 0.56 -5.98
C GLY A 113 7.26 0.42 -6.60
N ALA A 114 6.38 1.40 -6.44
CA ALA A 114 4.96 1.29 -6.82
C ALA A 114 4.59 2.01 -8.13
N ASP A 115 5.54 2.72 -8.73
CA ASP A 115 5.32 3.50 -9.95
C ASP A 115 5.46 2.63 -11.21
N ASP A 116 6.23 1.54 -11.10
CA ASP A 116 6.57 0.63 -12.20
C ASP A 116 5.39 -0.28 -12.61
N ALA A 117 4.49 -0.58 -11.66
CA ALA A 117 3.33 -1.43 -11.88
C ALA A 117 2.15 -0.71 -12.56
N GLU A 118 2.14 0.63 -12.55
CA GLU A 118 1.12 1.44 -13.23
C GLU A 118 1.41 1.53 -14.75
N LEU A 119 2.68 1.49 -15.15
CA LEU A 119 3.09 1.52 -16.55
C LEU A 119 2.71 0.25 -17.33
N VAL A 120 2.80 -0.93 -16.69
CA VAL A 120 2.47 -2.23 -17.32
C VAL A 120 0.95 -2.45 -17.43
N ARG A 121 0.14 -1.87 -16.52
CA ARG A 121 -1.32 -1.88 -16.61
C ARG A 121 -1.87 -0.84 -17.61
N SER A 122 -1.08 0.16 -17.96
CA SER A 122 -1.38 1.16 -18.98
C SER A 122 -1.24 0.63 -20.42
N GLY A 123 -1.38 -0.68 -20.68
CA GLY A 123 -1.52 -1.24 -22.02
C GLY A 123 -2.76 -0.74 -22.79
N ASN A 124 -3.68 -0.05 -22.10
CA ASN A 124 -4.89 0.54 -22.68
C ASN A 124 -4.69 1.96 -23.26
N SER A 125 -3.60 2.65 -22.92
CA SER A 125 -3.35 4.02 -23.41
C SER A 125 -2.76 4.06 -24.82
N VAL A 126 -2.09 3.00 -25.26
CA VAL A 126 -1.60 2.88 -26.65
C VAL A 126 -2.78 2.73 -27.62
N SER A 127 -3.80 1.94 -27.27
CA SER A 127 -5.02 1.80 -28.07
C SER A 127 -5.85 3.09 -28.08
N ALA A 128 -5.92 3.81 -26.95
CA ALA A 128 -6.55 5.12 -26.88
C ALA A 128 -5.79 6.21 -27.67
N ALA A 129 -4.45 6.19 -27.65
CA ALA A 129 -3.61 7.10 -28.43
C ALA A 129 -3.72 6.85 -29.94
N ILE A 130 -3.77 5.58 -30.36
CA ILE A 130 -4.00 5.20 -31.77
C ILE A 130 -5.41 5.59 -32.23
N ALA A 131 -6.44 5.40 -31.39
CA ALA A 131 -7.82 5.79 -31.69
C ALA A 131 -8.01 7.33 -31.76
N ALA A 132 -7.31 8.08 -30.90
CA ALA A 132 -7.30 9.54 -30.93
C ALA A 132 -6.61 10.08 -32.19
N TYR A 133 -5.51 9.46 -32.61
CA TYR A 133 -4.82 9.82 -33.85
C TYR A 133 -5.67 9.54 -35.09
N GLN A 134 -6.36 8.40 -35.14
CA GLN A 134 -7.26 8.05 -36.24
C GLN A 134 -8.49 8.97 -36.34
N THR A 135 -8.95 9.51 -35.21
CA THR A 135 -10.09 10.45 -35.16
C THR A 135 -9.69 11.87 -35.59
N SER A 136 -8.45 12.28 -35.32
CA SER A 136 -7.94 13.62 -35.69
C SER A 136 -7.57 13.75 -37.18
N ASN A 137 -7.40 12.65 -37.89
CA ASN A 137 -6.87 12.62 -39.26
C ASN A 137 -7.92 12.24 -40.31
N ARG A 138 -9.19 12.51 -40.01
CA ARG A 138 -10.35 12.34 -40.90
C ARG A 138 -11.04 13.69 -41.10
#